data_AF-A0AAW9RMW0-F1
#
_entry.id   AF-A0AAW9RMW0-F1
#
_cell.length_a   1.000
_cell.length_b   1.000
_cell.length_c   1.000
_cell.angle_alpha   90.00
_cell.angle_beta   90.00
_cell.angle_gamma   90.00
#
_symmetry.space_group_name_H-M   'P 1'
#
loop_
_entity.id
_entity.type
_entity.pdbx_description
1 polymer ?
#
loop_
_entity_poly.entity_id
_entity_poly.type
_entity_poly.pdbx_seq_one_letter_code
_entity_poly.pdbx_strand_id
1 'polypeptide(L)'
;MSHDDQRNEPGDALNPATRSERSRKSAAERNTGPVETLAEQFRRNSVALISLLIAVTALAYNTWRNETSEEQRNIRHAAFRVLEALGTLQQVVDARFYFRDSLAADRLTRAELHLSGYGNAALSRDLMSLMPEPAASAGTRLHTDWLAHFESVDDVGAGGKHTPEAVTAEAELRESLDHARSAVLQVIGTLE
;
A
#
# COMPACT_ATOMS: atom_id res chain seq x y z
N MET A 1 11.50 -86.85 -75.46
CA MET A 1 11.21 -86.02 -76.64
C MET A 1 10.83 -84.64 -76.11
N SER A 2 11.75 -83.68 -76.06
CA SER A 2 12.15 -82.78 -77.18
C SER A 2 10.97 -81.84 -77.50
N HIS A 3 11.04 -80.50 -77.48
CA HIS A 3 12.15 -79.55 -77.61
C HIS A 3 11.79 -78.18 -76.98
N ASP A 4 12.81 -77.33 -76.88
CA ASP A 4 12.93 -75.95 -76.41
C ASP A 4 11.90 -74.92 -76.91
N ASP A 5 11.72 -73.83 -76.15
CA ASP A 5 12.06 -72.50 -76.66
C ASP A 5 12.47 -71.54 -75.51
N GLN A 6 13.67 -70.99 -75.60
CA GLN A 6 14.24 -69.99 -74.69
C GLN A 6 14.01 -68.59 -75.28
N ARG A 7 13.58 -67.62 -74.46
CA ARG A 7 13.95 -66.21 -74.67
C ARG A 7 14.41 -65.55 -73.38
N ASN A 8 15.53 -64.87 -73.55
CA ASN A 8 16.43 -64.27 -72.58
C ASN A 8 16.23 -62.75 -72.70
N GLU A 9 15.81 -62.06 -71.64
CA GLU A 9 15.79 -60.59 -71.57
C GLU A 9 16.83 -60.14 -70.53
N PRO A 10 17.75 -59.21 -70.87
CA PRO A 10 18.85 -58.80 -70.01
C PRO A 10 18.41 -57.78 -68.97
N GLY A 11 19.10 -57.78 -67.82
CA GLY A 11 18.81 -56.91 -66.68
C GLY A 11 18.95 -55.43 -66.98
N ASP A 12 17.99 -54.65 -66.49
CA ASP A 12 18.06 -53.21 -66.40
C ASP A 12 18.73 -52.82 -65.07
N ALA A 13 20.01 -52.50 -65.17
CA ALA A 13 20.82 -52.04 -64.06
C ALA A 13 20.32 -50.67 -63.59
N LEU A 14 19.72 -50.64 -62.40
CA LEU A 14 19.37 -49.43 -61.64
C LEU A 14 20.58 -48.48 -61.56
N ASN A 15 20.54 -47.43 -62.39
CA ASN A 15 21.57 -46.41 -62.49
C ASN A 15 21.68 -45.58 -61.18
N PRO A 16 22.81 -45.62 -60.46
CA PRO A 16 23.00 -44.92 -59.18
C PRO A 16 23.03 -43.39 -59.30
N ALA A 17 23.17 -42.83 -60.52
CA ALA A 17 23.20 -41.38 -60.73
C ALA A 17 21.85 -40.71 -60.41
N THR A 18 20.73 -41.38 -60.71
CA THR A 18 19.36 -40.83 -60.57
C THR A 18 18.93 -40.62 -59.12
N ARG A 19 19.49 -41.38 -58.17
CA ARG A 19 19.19 -41.26 -56.73
C ARG A 19 19.89 -40.05 -56.09
N SER A 20 21.10 -39.73 -56.56
CA SER A 20 21.90 -38.62 -56.04
C SER A 20 21.33 -37.26 -56.45
N GLU A 21 20.78 -37.15 -57.66
CA GLU A 21 20.19 -35.91 -58.18
C GLU A 21 18.83 -35.59 -57.55
N ARG A 22 17.98 -36.60 -57.30
CA ARG A 22 16.71 -36.38 -56.56
C ARG A 22 16.95 -35.97 -55.10
N SER A 23 17.97 -36.55 -54.45
CA SER A 23 18.32 -36.18 -53.08
C SER A 23 18.93 -34.77 -52.99
N ARG A 24 19.74 -34.37 -53.99
CA ARG A 24 20.30 -33.01 -54.10
C ARG A 24 19.24 -31.95 -54.44
N LYS A 25 18.32 -32.23 -55.39
CA LYS A 25 17.20 -31.32 -55.70
C LYS A 25 16.26 -31.15 -54.51
N SER A 26 15.92 -32.24 -53.83
CA SER A 26 15.06 -32.19 -52.64
C SER A 26 15.68 -31.44 -51.45
N ALA A 27 17.03 -31.43 -51.32
CA ALA A 27 17.72 -30.66 -50.28
C ALA A 27 17.86 -29.16 -50.61
N ALA A 28 17.95 -28.79 -51.89
CA ALA A 28 18.11 -27.41 -52.32
C ALA A 28 16.79 -26.59 -52.31
N GLU A 29 15.64 -27.24 -52.52
CA GLU A 29 14.33 -26.55 -52.57
C GLU A 29 13.68 -26.31 -51.20
N ARG A 30 14.26 -26.83 -50.10
CA ARG A 30 13.62 -26.76 -48.77
C ARG A 30 13.81 -25.45 -48.01
N ASN A 31 14.63 -24.51 -48.47
CA ASN A 31 15.09 -23.41 -47.60
C ASN A 31 14.87 -21.98 -48.10
N THR A 32 13.98 -21.77 -49.07
CA THR A 32 13.63 -20.41 -49.53
C THR A 32 12.14 -20.15 -49.35
N GLY A 33 11.65 -20.27 -48.12
CA GLY A 33 10.42 -19.57 -47.74
C GLY A 33 10.68 -18.07 -47.81
N PRO A 34 9.74 -17.24 -48.32
CA PRO A 34 9.91 -15.80 -48.32
C PRO A 34 10.15 -15.33 -46.88
N VAL A 35 11.25 -14.62 -46.63
CA VAL A 35 11.48 -13.93 -45.37
C VAL A 35 10.37 -12.91 -45.22
N GLU A 36 9.32 -13.24 -44.45
CA GLU A 36 8.22 -12.33 -44.16
C GLU A 36 8.80 -11.05 -43.56
N THR A 37 8.50 -9.93 -44.20
CA THR A 37 8.95 -8.63 -43.73
C THR A 37 8.41 -8.39 -42.32
N LEU A 38 9.15 -7.66 -41.48
CA LEU A 38 8.70 -7.31 -40.12
C LEU A 38 7.30 -6.65 -40.13
N ALA A 39 6.96 -5.93 -41.20
CA ALA A 39 5.65 -5.34 -41.41
C ALA A 39 4.54 -6.38 -41.66
N GLU A 40 4.81 -7.44 -42.42
CA GLU A 40 3.90 -8.58 -42.62
C GLU A 40 3.59 -9.27 -41.28
N GLN A 41 4.64 -9.54 -40.49
CA GLN A 41 4.51 -10.20 -39.19
C GLN A 41 3.71 -9.36 -38.19
N PHE A 42 3.88 -8.03 -38.21
CA PHE A 42 3.10 -7.11 -37.38
C PHE A 42 1.62 -7.07 -37.79
N ARG A 43 1.31 -7.03 -39.10
CA ARG A 43 -0.07 -7.11 -39.61
C ARG A 43 -0.75 -8.40 -39.19
N ARG A 44 -0.07 -9.53 -39.36
CA ARG A 44 -0.59 -10.87 -39.07
C ARG A 44 -0.83 -11.08 -37.58
N ASN A 45 0.02 -10.51 -36.71
CA ASN A 45 -0.11 -10.60 -35.25
C ASN A 45 -0.78 -9.37 -34.61
N SER A 46 -1.38 -8.49 -35.40
CA SER A 46 -2.00 -7.23 -34.91
C SER A 46 -3.02 -7.47 -33.80
N VAL A 47 -3.89 -8.47 -33.94
CA VAL A 47 -4.89 -8.83 -32.92
C VAL A 47 -4.21 -9.28 -31.62
N ALA A 48 -3.15 -10.09 -31.71
CA ALA A 48 -2.41 -10.55 -30.54
C ALA A 48 -1.67 -9.40 -29.83
N LEU A 49 -1.08 -8.48 -30.60
CA LEU A 49 -0.40 -7.30 -30.07
C LEU A 49 -1.38 -6.32 -29.41
N ILE A 50 -2.53 -6.09 -30.03
CA ILE A 50 -3.61 -5.27 -29.45
C ILE A 50 -4.13 -5.93 -28.17
N SER A 51 -4.33 -7.25 -28.18
CA SER A 51 -4.77 -7.99 -26.99
C SER A 51 -3.74 -7.90 -25.86
N LEU A 52 -2.46 -8.02 -26.18
CA LEU A 52 -1.37 -7.86 -25.22
C LEU A 52 -1.33 -6.45 -24.64
N LEU A 53 -1.46 -5.42 -25.49
CA LEU A 53 -1.50 -4.03 -25.06
C LEU A 53 -2.66 -3.79 -24.09
N ILE A 54 -3.87 -4.22 -24.46
CA ILE A 54 -5.06 -4.11 -23.61
C ILE A 54 -4.84 -4.85 -22.29
N ALA A 55 -4.28 -6.07 -22.32
CA ALA A 55 -4.03 -6.85 -21.11
C ALA A 55 -3.05 -6.14 -20.16
N VAL A 56 -1.94 -5.60 -20.69
CA VAL A 56 -0.96 -4.85 -19.89
C VAL A 56 -1.57 -3.58 -19.31
N THR A 57 -2.32 -2.81 -20.12
CA THR A 57 -2.99 -1.60 -19.64
C THR A 57 -4.05 -1.90 -18.58
N ALA A 58 -4.85 -2.95 -18.77
CA ALA A 58 -5.87 -3.36 -17.81
C ALA A 58 -5.25 -3.83 -16.48
N LEU A 59 -4.15 -4.57 -16.54
CA LEU A 59 -3.41 -4.99 -15.35
C LEU A 59 -2.83 -3.77 -14.61
N ALA A 60 -2.17 -2.87 -15.33
CA ALA A 60 -1.60 -1.66 -14.74
C ALA A 60 -2.66 -0.79 -14.06
N TYR A 61 -3.80 -0.58 -14.72
CA TYR A 61 -4.92 0.17 -14.16
C TYR A 61 -5.50 -0.49 -12.91
N ASN A 62 -5.73 -1.82 -12.94
CA ASN A 62 -6.25 -2.54 -11.79
C ASN A 62 -5.29 -2.51 -10.59
N THR A 63 -3.98 -2.67 -10.82
CA THR A 63 -2.96 -2.60 -9.77
C THR A 63 -2.92 -1.20 -9.15
N TRP A 64 -2.85 -0.15 -9.97
CA TRP A 64 -2.82 1.23 -9.49
C TRP A 64 -4.08 1.57 -8.68
N ARG A 65 -5.27 1.24 -9.22
CA ARG A 65 -6.55 1.46 -8.54
C ARG A 65 -6.62 0.71 -7.21
N ASN A 66 -6.12 -0.52 -7.16
CA ASN A 66 -6.13 -1.31 -5.93
C ASN A 66 -5.24 -0.69 -4.87
N GLU A 67 -3.99 -0.36 -5.22
CA GLU A 67 -3.02 0.26 -4.32
C GLU A 67 -3.57 1.55 -3.71
N THR A 68 -4.12 2.44 -4.55
CA THR A 68 -4.73 3.68 -4.05
C THR A 68 -5.90 3.38 -3.10
N SER A 69 -6.78 2.43 -3.43
CA SER A 69 -7.90 2.11 -2.53
C SER A 69 -7.47 1.50 -1.20
N GLU A 70 -6.38 0.73 -1.19
CA GLU A 70 -5.79 0.14 0.02
C GLU A 70 -5.11 1.21 0.87
N GLU A 71 -4.34 2.11 0.26
CA GLU A 71 -3.74 3.26 0.94
C GLU A 71 -4.81 4.12 1.62
N GLN A 72 -5.87 4.51 0.89
CA GLN A 72 -6.97 5.30 1.43
C GLN A 72 -7.68 4.59 2.60
N ARG A 73 -7.86 3.27 2.51
CA ARG A 73 -8.44 2.47 3.59
C ARG A 73 -7.53 2.42 4.82
N ASN A 74 -6.21 2.29 4.63
CA ASN A 74 -5.24 2.27 5.72
C ASN A 74 -5.19 3.62 6.45
N ILE A 75 -5.20 4.73 5.70
CA ILE A 75 -5.26 6.09 6.28
C ILE A 75 -6.56 6.27 7.07
N ARG A 76 -7.72 5.88 6.52
CA ARG A 76 -9.00 5.94 7.27
C ARG A 76 -8.96 5.14 8.57
N HIS A 77 -8.43 3.92 8.53
CA HIS A 77 -8.33 3.08 9.72
C HIS A 77 -7.41 3.70 10.77
N ALA A 78 -6.24 4.20 10.37
CA ALA A 78 -5.34 4.92 11.28
C ALA A 78 -6.01 6.18 11.85
N ALA A 79 -6.74 6.94 11.01
CA ALA A 79 -7.42 8.16 11.41
C ALA A 79 -8.48 7.92 12.49
N PHE A 80 -9.30 6.87 12.34
CA PHE A 80 -10.27 6.51 13.38
C PHE A 80 -9.60 6.07 14.69
N ARG A 81 -8.50 5.33 14.61
CA ARG A 81 -7.70 4.97 15.80
C ARG A 81 -7.12 6.18 16.51
N VAL A 82 -6.65 7.19 15.76
CA VAL A 82 -6.20 8.45 16.35
C VAL A 82 -7.36 9.20 16.98
N LEU A 83 -8.52 9.32 16.34
CA LEU A 83 -9.67 10.03 16.91
C LEU A 83 -10.15 9.42 18.24
N GLU A 84 -10.09 8.09 18.36
CA GLU A 84 -10.35 7.35 19.61
C GLU A 84 -9.30 7.68 20.69
N ALA A 85 -8.01 7.65 20.33
CA ALA A 85 -6.92 8.01 21.23
C ALA A 85 -7.01 9.47 21.71
N LEU A 86 -7.28 10.43 20.81
CA LEU A 86 -7.50 11.84 21.13
C LEU A 86 -8.72 12.04 22.05
N GLY A 87 -9.80 11.26 21.84
CA GLY A 87 -10.95 11.26 22.75
C GLY A 87 -10.58 10.78 24.16
N THR A 88 -9.72 9.76 24.25
CA THR A 88 -9.20 9.26 25.52
C THR A 88 -8.31 10.30 26.20
N LEU A 89 -7.43 10.98 25.46
CA LEU A 89 -6.59 12.05 26.01
C LEU A 89 -7.42 13.20 26.59
N GLN A 90 -8.48 13.62 25.90
CA GLN A 90 -9.39 14.64 26.42
C GLN A 90 -10.01 14.21 27.75
N GLN A 91 -10.48 12.96 27.84
CA GLN A 91 -11.01 12.42 29.11
C GLN A 91 -9.96 12.39 30.21
N VAL A 92 -8.70 12.08 29.90
CA VAL A 92 -7.60 12.08 30.87
C VAL A 92 -7.35 13.50 31.39
N VAL A 93 -7.27 14.50 30.51
CA VAL A 93 -7.10 15.91 30.89
C VAL A 93 -8.26 16.37 31.76
N ASP A 94 -9.51 16.12 31.33
CA ASP A 94 -10.69 16.53 32.07
C ASP A 94 -10.80 15.81 33.42
N ALA A 95 -10.47 14.52 33.49
CA ALA A 95 -10.45 13.78 34.74
C ALA A 95 -9.45 14.36 35.74
N ARG A 96 -8.21 14.62 35.30
CA ARG A 96 -7.19 15.20 36.18
C ARG A 96 -7.54 16.61 36.62
N PHE A 97 -8.02 17.45 35.71
CA PHE A 97 -8.38 18.83 36.02
C PHE A 97 -9.62 18.91 36.92
N TYR A 98 -10.77 18.39 36.48
CA TYR A 98 -12.05 18.59 37.19
C TYR A 98 -12.32 17.61 38.33
N PHE A 99 -11.74 16.41 38.29
CA PHE A 99 -12.03 15.31 39.24
C PHE A 99 -10.86 14.98 40.16
N ARG A 100 -9.92 15.92 40.34
CA ARG A 100 -8.73 15.79 41.20
C ARG A 100 -9.04 15.25 42.60
N ASP A 101 -10.03 15.79 43.30
CA ASP A 101 -10.33 15.39 44.69
C ASP A 101 -10.79 13.93 44.79
N SER A 102 -11.57 13.45 43.82
CA SER A 102 -11.92 12.03 43.72
C SER A 102 -10.72 11.15 43.37
N LEU A 103 -9.81 11.63 42.51
CA LEU A 103 -8.57 10.94 42.13
C LEU A 103 -7.48 11.00 43.23
N ALA A 104 -7.60 11.91 44.19
CA ALA A 104 -6.64 12.05 45.28
C ALA A 104 -6.64 10.80 46.18
N ALA A 105 -7.82 10.21 46.39
CA ALA A 105 -8.02 9.03 47.23
C ALA A 105 -7.60 7.72 46.55
N ASP A 106 -7.63 7.65 45.21
CA ASP A 106 -7.32 6.44 44.45
C ASP A 106 -5.99 6.57 43.68
N ARG A 107 -4.93 5.96 44.24
CA ARG A 107 -3.61 5.92 43.61
C ARG A 107 -3.56 5.05 42.34
N LEU A 108 -4.40 4.01 42.25
CA LEU A 108 -4.42 3.13 41.09
C LEU A 108 -5.02 3.88 39.89
N THR A 109 -6.16 4.53 40.08
CA THR A 109 -6.79 5.34 39.01
C THR A 109 -5.85 6.45 38.51
N ARG A 110 -5.08 7.09 39.40
CA ARG A 110 -4.11 8.11 38.97
C ARG A 110 -2.98 7.52 38.11
N ALA A 111 -2.46 6.35 38.50
CA ALA A 111 -1.44 5.66 37.71
C ALA A 111 -1.99 5.23 36.33
N GLU A 112 -3.24 4.77 36.28
CA GLU A 112 -3.93 4.43 35.04
C GLU A 112 -4.11 5.64 34.12
N LEU A 113 -4.55 6.79 34.66
CA LEU A 113 -4.67 8.04 33.88
C LEU A 113 -3.32 8.51 33.35
N HIS A 114 -2.27 8.41 34.18
CA HIS A 114 -0.91 8.74 33.76
C HIS A 114 -0.45 7.85 32.59
N LEU A 115 -0.57 6.52 32.74
CA LEU A 115 -0.17 5.58 31.70
C LEU A 115 -1.01 5.72 30.42
N SER A 116 -2.34 5.87 30.59
CA SER A 116 -3.27 6.09 29.48
C SER A 116 -2.94 7.38 28.74
N GLY A 117 -2.62 8.45 29.47
CA GLY A 117 -2.20 9.73 28.92
C GLY A 117 -0.97 9.63 28.01
N TYR A 118 0.17 9.22 28.56
CA TYR A 118 1.40 9.10 27.77
C TYR A 118 1.28 8.06 26.64
N GLY A 119 0.58 6.94 26.89
CA GLY A 119 0.37 5.89 25.89
C GLY A 119 -0.43 6.40 24.68
N ASN A 120 -1.54 7.10 24.92
CA ASN A 120 -2.36 7.63 23.83
C ASN A 120 -1.70 8.83 23.13
N ALA A 121 -0.91 9.63 23.83
CA ALA A 121 -0.16 10.73 23.22
C ALA A 121 0.91 10.21 22.24
N ALA A 122 1.68 9.19 22.66
CA ALA A 122 2.67 8.53 21.81
C ALA A 122 2.00 7.82 20.62
N LEU A 123 0.91 7.06 20.87
CA LEU A 123 0.15 6.39 19.81
C LEU A 123 -0.38 7.39 18.77
N SER A 124 -0.93 8.51 19.23
CA SER A 124 -1.45 9.56 18.35
C SER A 124 -0.34 10.14 17.47
N ARG A 125 0.81 10.51 18.05
CA ARG A 125 1.99 10.97 17.30
C ARG A 125 2.40 9.96 16.22
N ASP A 126 2.54 8.69 16.62
CA ASP A 126 3.07 7.65 15.73
C ASP A 126 2.13 7.38 14.56
N LEU A 127 0.82 7.25 14.82
CA LEU A 127 -0.16 7.04 13.76
C LEU A 127 -0.33 8.27 12.87
N MET A 128 -0.33 9.48 13.45
CA MET A 128 -0.44 10.72 12.68
C MET A 128 0.77 10.95 11.78
N SER A 129 1.96 10.44 12.14
CA SER A 129 3.15 10.51 11.29
C SER A 129 3.03 9.72 9.98
N LEU A 130 2.12 8.74 9.92
CA LEU A 130 1.83 7.95 8.73
C LEU A 130 0.78 8.60 7.83
N MET A 131 0.17 9.70 8.28
CA MET A 131 -0.85 10.42 7.55
C MET A 131 -0.24 11.61 6.79
N PRO A 132 -0.87 12.06 5.70
CA PRO A 132 -0.51 13.32 5.05
C PRO A 132 -0.64 14.51 6.01
N GLU A 133 0.03 15.61 5.66
CA GLU A 133 -0.21 16.88 6.34
C GLU A 133 -1.67 17.33 6.17
N PRO A 134 -2.27 17.97 7.18
CA PRO A 134 -1.62 18.54 8.39
C PRO A 134 -1.49 17.59 9.59
N ALA A 135 -1.84 16.31 9.45
CA ALA A 135 -1.91 15.41 10.61
C ALA A 135 -0.52 15.14 11.23
N ALA A 136 0.51 14.89 10.42
CA ALA A 136 1.85 14.58 10.92
C ALA A 136 2.43 15.68 11.83
N SER A 137 2.37 16.94 11.37
CA SER A 137 2.83 18.09 12.16
C SER A 137 1.99 18.31 13.41
N ALA A 138 0.66 18.18 13.32
CA ALA A 138 -0.23 18.33 14.46
C ALA A 138 0.02 17.27 15.55
N GLY A 139 0.32 16.03 15.16
CA GLY A 139 0.60 14.94 16.11
C GLY A 139 1.91 15.15 16.87
N THR A 140 2.92 15.71 16.20
CA THR A 140 4.20 16.07 16.82
C THR A 140 4.04 17.22 17.81
N ARG A 141 3.25 18.24 17.44
CA ARG A 141 2.96 19.37 18.33
C ARG A 141 2.18 18.90 19.57
N LEU A 142 1.10 18.14 19.38
CA LEU A 142 0.32 17.58 20.48
C LEU A 142 1.19 16.79 21.46
N HIS A 143 2.08 15.94 20.96
CA HIS A 143 2.97 15.18 21.82
C HIS A 143 3.95 16.08 22.59
N THR A 144 4.48 17.12 21.94
CA THR A 144 5.35 18.11 22.61
C THR A 144 4.61 18.84 23.73
N ASP A 145 3.42 19.35 23.44
CA ASP A 145 2.58 20.08 24.41
C ASP A 145 2.18 19.14 25.56
N TRP A 146 1.86 17.87 25.24
CA TRP A 146 1.59 16.84 26.25
C TRP A 146 2.74 16.69 27.25
N LEU A 147 3.97 16.52 26.76
CA LEU A 147 5.14 16.38 27.62
C LEU A 147 5.42 17.63 28.46
N ALA A 148 5.08 18.81 27.95
CA ALA A 148 5.30 20.08 28.64
C ALA A 148 4.28 20.34 29.75
N HIS A 149 3.00 20.00 29.52
CA HIS A 149 1.89 20.47 30.34
C HIS A 149 1.21 19.39 31.18
N PHE A 150 1.41 18.10 30.86
CA PHE A 150 0.66 17.03 31.51
C PHE A 150 0.91 16.97 33.02
N GLU A 151 2.13 17.19 33.50
CA GLU A 151 2.42 17.10 34.94
C GLU A 151 1.73 18.20 35.75
N SER A 152 1.60 19.41 35.19
CA SER A 152 1.05 20.57 35.91
C SER A 152 -0.47 20.73 35.80
N VAL A 153 -1.16 19.90 35.00
CA VAL A 153 -2.59 20.05 34.71
C VAL A 153 -3.50 19.98 35.94
N ASP A 154 -3.09 19.31 37.01
CA ASP A 154 -3.86 19.18 38.26
C ASP A 154 -3.16 19.82 39.47
N ASP A 155 -2.16 20.68 39.23
CA ASP A 155 -1.45 21.38 40.29
C ASP A 155 -2.36 22.33 41.05
N VAL A 156 -2.24 22.29 42.37
CA VAL A 156 -3.02 23.12 43.29
C VAL A 156 -2.15 23.94 44.21
N GLY A 157 -2.56 25.19 44.42
CA GLY A 157 -1.94 26.08 45.40
C GLY A 157 -2.40 25.80 46.83
N ALA A 158 -1.89 26.59 47.78
CA ALA A 158 -2.17 26.46 49.21
C ALA A 158 -3.67 26.55 49.60
N GLY A 159 -4.53 27.05 48.70
CA GLY A 159 -5.98 27.15 48.91
C GLY A 159 -6.81 26.00 48.30
N GLY A 160 -6.17 24.93 47.80
CA GLY A 160 -6.87 23.80 47.17
C GLY A 160 -7.48 24.11 45.79
N LYS A 161 -7.18 25.29 45.22
CA LYS A 161 -7.58 25.71 43.88
C LYS A 161 -6.45 25.45 42.90
N HIS A 162 -6.80 25.21 41.63
CA HIS A 162 -5.84 25.13 40.54
C HIS A 162 -4.93 26.35 40.51
N THR A 163 -3.64 26.11 40.30
CA THR A 163 -2.68 27.19 40.05
C THR A 163 -3.00 27.86 38.70
N PRO A 164 -2.55 29.12 38.49
CA PRO A 164 -2.63 29.73 37.16
C PRO A 164 -1.96 28.87 36.09
N GLU A 165 -0.87 28.18 36.44
CA GLU A 165 -0.16 27.26 35.56
C GLU A 165 -1.02 26.05 35.16
N ALA A 166 -1.73 25.43 36.10
CA ALA A 166 -2.64 24.32 35.82
C ALA A 166 -3.78 24.73 34.87
N VAL A 167 -4.33 25.93 35.05
CA VAL A 167 -5.38 26.47 34.17
C VAL A 167 -4.84 26.71 32.76
N THR A 168 -3.63 27.27 32.64
CA THR A 168 -2.98 27.46 31.33
C THR A 168 -2.67 26.11 30.67
N ALA A 169 -2.11 25.16 31.43
CA ALA A 169 -1.81 23.81 30.95
C ALA A 169 -3.05 23.09 30.42
N GLU A 170 -4.19 23.17 31.11
CA GLU A 170 -5.45 22.60 30.62
C GLU A 170 -5.92 23.24 29.31
N ALA A 171 -5.85 24.57 29.23
CA ALA A 171 -6.28 25.31 28.04
C ALA A 171 -5.40 24.97 26.82
N GLU A 172 -4.08 24.96 26.99
CA GLU A 172 -3.11 24.64 25.93
C GLU A 172 -3.23 23.19 25.46
N LEU A 173 -3.43 22.24 26.39
CA LEU A 173 -3.68 20.85 26.02
C LEU A 173 -4.99 20.67 25.26
N ARG A 174 -6.08 21.34 25.68
CA ARG A 174 -7.36 21.28 24.97
C ARG A 174 -7.24 21.87 23.56
N GLU A 175 -6.58 23.01 23.42
CA GLU A 175 -6.33 23.62 22.10
C GLU A 175 -5.51 22.70 21.20
N SER A 176 -4.45 22.08 21.73
CA SER A 176 -3.61 21.16 20.96
C SER A 176 -4.37 19.90 20.53
N LEU A 177 -5.23 19.35 21.41
CA LEU A 177 -6.13 18.23 21.11
C LEU A 177 -7.15 18.57 20.02
N ASP A 178 -7.77 19.75 20.09
CA ASP A 178 -8.74 20.22 19.10
C ASP A 178 -8.07 20.43 17.73
N HIS A 179 -6.87 21.00 17.72
CA HIS A 179 -6.12 21.14 16.48
C HIS A 179 -5.74 19.77 15.89
N ALA A 180 -5.26 18.83 16.71
CA ALA A 180 -4.96 17.47 16.25
C ALA A 180 -6.20 16.78 15.67
N ARG A 181 -7.36 16.94 16.31
CA ARG A 181 -8.64 16.42 15.82
C ARG A 181 -9.02 17.04 14.48
N SER A 182 -8.94 18.36 14.36
CA SER A 182 -9.22 19.07 13.12
C SER A 182 -8.29 18.62 11.98
N ALA A 183 -7.01 18.43 12.27
CA ALA A 183 -6.02 17.97 11.28
C ALA A 183 -6.35 16.57 10.75
N VAL A 184 -6.73 15.63 11.64
CA VAL A 184 -7.14 14.28 11.24
C VAL A 184 -8.44 14.31 10.42
N LEU A 185 -9.42 15.12 10.82
CA LEU A 185 -10.66 15.28 10.07
C LEU A 185 -10.44 15.88 8.68
N GLN A 186 -9.49 16.81 8.54
CA GLN A 186 -9.09 17.35 7.26
C GLN A 186 -8.49 16.26 6.36
N VAL A 187 -7.58 15.44 6.89
CA VAL A 187 -7.03 14.30 6.13
C VAL A 187 -8.15 13.39 5.66
N ILE A 188 -9.06 12.95 6.54
CA ILE A 188 -10.21 12.11 6.15
C ILE A 188 -11.04 12.78 5.04
N GLY A 189 -11.27 14.09 5.13
CA GLY A 189 -12.03 14.85 4.12
C GLY A 189 -11.37 14.94 2.74
N THR A 190 -10.06 14.68 2.65
CA THR A 190 -9.31 14.66 1.38
C THR A 190 -9.22 13.27 0.73
N LEU A 191 -9.65 12.22 1.43
CA LEU A 191 -9.62 10.86 0.90
C LEU A 191 -10.81 10.64 -0.03
N GLU A 192 -10.55 10.51 -1.33
CA GLU A 192 -11.55 10.18 -2.36
C GLU A 192 -12.03 8.71 -2.29
#